data_AF-A0A9D6JAI1-F1
#
_entry.id   AF-A0A9D6JAI1-F1
#
_cell.length_a   1.000
_cell.length_b   1.000
_cell.length_c   1.000
_cell.angle_alpha   90.00
_cell.angle_beta   90.00
_cell.angle_gamma   90.00
#
_symmetry.space_group_name_H-M   'P 1'
#
loop_
_entity.id
_entity.type
_entity.pdbx_description
1 polymer ?
#
loop_
_entity_poly.entity_id
_entity_poly.type
_entity_poly.pdbx_seq_one_letter_code
_entity_poly.pdbx_strand_id
1 'polypeptide(L)' 'MEAYCVKCKAKREMKDAKQVKMKNGRAAMKGRCPTCGTGLYRIMGS' A
#
# COMPACT_ATOMS: atom_id res chain seq x y z
N MET A 1 -6.25 -4.31 5.69
CA MET A 1 -5.70 -4.49 4.31
C MET A 1 -4.19 -4.60 4.40
N GLU A 2 -3.62 -5.79 4.21
CA GLU A 2 -2.20 -6.03 4.47
C GLU A 2 -1.34 -5.74 3.23
N ALA A 3 -0.20 -5.10 3.43
CA ALA A 3 0.84 -4.94 2.43
C ALA A 3 2.19 -5.31 3.02
N TYR A 4 3.06 -5.85 2.17
CA TYR A 4 4.41 -6.17 2.56
C TYR A 4 5.24 -4.90 2.64
N CYS A 5 5.73 -4.57 3.83
CA CYS A 5 6.63 -3.46 4.01
C CYS A 5 8.07 -3.93 3.77
N VAL A 6 8.67 -3.51 2.66
CA VAL A 6 10.05 -3.86 2.30
C VAL A 6 11.09 -3.40 3.34
N LYS A 7 10.83 -2.29 4.04
CA LYS A 7 11.68 -1.82 5.14
C LYS A 7 11.59 -2.70 6.38
N CYS A 8 10.38 -3.12 6.74
CA CYS A 8 10.16 -3.98 7.91
C CYS A 8 10.32 -5.47 7.58
N LYS A 9 10.47 -5.83 6.30
CA LYS A 9 10.47 -7.21 5.76
C LYS A 9 9.33 -8.07 6.33
N ALA A 10 8.18 -7.45 6.54
CA ALA A 10 7.03 -8.05 7.20
C ALA A 10 5.73 -7.60 6.53
N LYS A 11 4.74 -8.49 6.52
CA LYS A 11 3.36 -8.13 6.16
C LYS A 11 2.79 -7.29 7.29
N ARG A 12 2.31 -6.09 6.94
CA ARG A 12 1.73 -5.15 7.90
C ARG A 12 0.44 -4.60 7.35
N GLU A 13 -0.45 -4.23 8.26
CA GLU A 13 -1.66 -3.53 7.88
C GLU A 13 -1.33 -2.11 7.41
N MET A 14 -1.87 -1.73 6.25
CA MET A 14 -1.73 -0.38 5.72
C MET A 14 -2.60 0.58 6.54
N LYS A 15 -1.97 1.57 7.18
CA LYS A 15 -2.65 2.70 7.80
C LYS A 15 -3.03 3.72 6.71
N ASP A 16 -4.20 4.35 6.83
CA ASP A 16 -4.71 5.31 5.83
C ASP A 16 -4.77 4.75 4.40
N ALA A 17 -5.19 3.49 4.27
CA ALA A 17 -5.30 2.83 2.99
C ALA A 17 -6.39 3.49 2.13
N LYS A 18 -5.97 4.23 1.10
CA LYS A 18 -6.82 4.92 0.13
C LYS A 18 -6.69 4.27 -1.24
N GLN A 19 -7.82 4.08 -1.90
CA GLN A 19 -7.82 3.66 -3.29
C GLN A 19 -7.41 4.86 -4.17
N VAL A 20 -6.39 4.66 -4.99
CA VAL A 20 -5.88 5.64 -5.96
C VAL A 20 -5.89 5.00 -7.34
N LYS A 21 -6.39 5.74 -8.33
CA LYS A 21 -6.32 5.31 -9.72
C LYS A 21 -4.99 5.81 -10.29
N MET A 22 -4.13 4.88 -10.70
CA MET A 22 -2.85 5.22 -11.32
C MET A 22 -3.10 5.78 -12.73
N LYS A 23 -2.15 6.56 -13.27
CA LYS A 23 -2.28 7.19 -14.61
C LYS A 23 -2.47 6.19 -15.75
N ASN A 24 -2.10 4.93 -15.54
CA ASN A 24 -2.30 3.80 -16.46
C ASN A 24 -3.66 3.12 -16.32
N GLY A 25 -4.64 3.76 -15.65
CA GLY A 25 -6.02 3.28 -15.53
C GLY A 25 -6.23 2.19 -14.46
N ARG A 26 -5.16 1.62 -13.91
CA ARG A 26 -5.22 0.54 -12.91
C ARG A 26 -5.55 1.09 -11.53
N ALA A 27 -6.42 0.39 -10.80
CA ALA A 27 -6.67 0.68 -9.40
C ALA A 27 -5.47 0.22 -8.57
N ALA A 28 -5.01 1.08 -7.68
CA ALA A 28 -4.04 0.75 -6.66
C ALA A 28 -4.56 1.21 -5.31
N MET A 29 -4.14 0.54 -4.26
CA MET A 29 -4.30 1.01 -2.91
C MET A 29 -2.99 1.66 -2.47
N LYS A 30 -3.08 2.86 -1.93
CA LYS A 30 -1.97 3.59 -1.33
C LYS A 30 -2.27 3.72 0.16
N GLY A 31 -1.37 3.26 1.00
CA GLY A 31 -1.42 3.48 2.45
C GLY A 31 -0.05 3.86 3.00
N ARG A 32 0.07 3.85 4.32
CA ARG A 32 1.31 4.07 5.06
C ARG A 32 1.58 2.91 5.99
N CYS A 33 2.85 2.58 6.15
CA CYS A 33 3.29 1.63 7.16
C CYS A 33 3.21 2.29 8.55
N PRO A 34 2.49 1.72 9.53
CA PRO A 34 2.35 2.29 10.87
C PRO A 34 3.67 2.31 11.66
N THR A 35 4.64 1.46 11.31
CA THR A 35 5.92 1.36 12.03
C THR A 35 7.02 2.25 11.47
N CYS A 36 7.16 2.31 10.15
CA CYS A 36 8.28 3.03 9.52
C CYS A 36 7.83 4.26 8.72
N GLY A 37 6.53 4.58 8.73
CA GLY A 37 5.94 5.71 8.01
C GLY A 37 6.00 5.63 6.48
N THR A 38 6.61 4.58 5.93
CA THR A 38 6.87 4.47 4.49
C THR A 38 5.56 4.19 3.74
N GLY A 39 5.39 4.84 2.58
CA GLY A 39 4.22 4.63 1.74
C GLY A 39 4.17 3.19 1.24
N LEU A 40 3.05 2.51 1.50
CA LEU A 40 2.76 1.18 0.99
C LEU A 40 1.84 1.32 -0.22
N TYR A 41 2.14 0.58 -1.28
CA TYR A 41 1.30 0.52 -2.46
C TYR A 41 0.95 -0.93 -2.76
N ARG A 42 -0.35 -1.21 -2.90
CA ARG A 42 -0.89 -2.51 -3.28
C ARG A 42 -1.68 -2.33 -4.56
N ILE A 43 -1.12 -2.76 -5.69
CA ILE A 43 -1.80 -2.66 -6.98
C ILE A 43 -2.97 -3.65 -6.97
N MET A 44 -4.20 -3.14 -7.07
CA MET A 44 -5.40 -3.96 -7.27
C MET A 44 -5.65 -4.05 -8.77
N GLY A 45 -4.73 -4.72 -9.47
CA GLY A 45 -4.93 -5.10 -10.85
C GLY A 45 -5.76 -6.38 -10.85
N SER A 46 -7.03 -6.28 -11.23
CA SER A 46 -7.75 -7.38 -11.88
C SER A 46 -7.09 -7.68 -13.21
#